data_AF-A0A660V6Y7-F1
#
_entry.id   AF-A0A660V6Y7-F1
#
_cell.length_a   1.000
_cell.length_b   1.000
_cell.length_c   1.000
_cell.angle_alpha   90.00
_cell.angle_beta   90.00
_cell.angle_gamma   90.00
#
_symmetry.space_group_name_H-M   'P 1'
#
loop_
_entity.id
_entity.type
_entity.pdbx_description
1 polymer ?
#
loop_
_entity_poly.entity_id
_entity_poly.type
_entity_poly.pdbx_seq_one_letter_code
_entity_poly.pdbx_strand_id
1 'polypeptide(L)' 'KRLRFRALKEMCSNAGLARRLGFYEVVGGSWRLGFDLLRRFQEVTPEEIKAVARKYLRRSNATIVWMERR' A
#
# COMPACT_ATOMS: atom_id res chain seq x y z
N LYS A 1 2.11 -13.29 1.73
CA LYS A 1 1.59 -13.61 3.09
C LYS A 1 1.68 -12.42 4.08
N ARG A 2 2.80 -11.68 4.17
CA ARG A 2 2.95 -10.51 5.08
C ARG A 2 1.98 -9.33 4.86
N LEU A 3 1.71 -8.93 3.61
CA LEU A 3 0.83 -7.79 3.29
C LEU A 3 -0.61 -7.99 3.79
N ARG A 4 -1.15 -9.21 3.63
CA ARG A 4 -2.47 -9.59 4.14
C ARG A 4 -2.53 -9.52 5.66
N PHE A 5 -1.52 -10.08 6.33
CA PHE A 5 -1.45 -10.08 7.79
C PHE A 5 -1.42 -8.66 8.37
N ARG A 6 -0.67 -7.74 7.76
CA ARG A 6 -0.61 -6.34 8.20
C ARG A 6 -1.93 -5.59 7.94
N ALA A 7 -2.56 -5.81 6.79
CA ALA A 7 -3.86 -5.23 6.49
C ALA A 7 -4.92 -5.66 7.51
N LEU A 8 -4.94 -6.94 7.87
CA LEU A 8 -5.83 -7.52 8.89
C LEU A 8 -5.53 -6.99 10.29
N LYS A 9 -4.25 -6.94 10.71
CA LYS A 9 -3.83 -6.41 12.03
C LYS A 9 -4.25 -4.95 12.24
N GLU A 10 -4.20 -4.13 11.20
CA GLU A 10 -4.63 -2.73 11.27
C GLU A 10 -6.16 -2.56 11.37
N MET A 11 -6.94 -3.62 11.11
CA MET A 11 -8.41 -3.61 11.20
C MET A 11 -8.93 -4.33 12.46
N CYS A 12 -8.05 -4.78 13.37
CA CYS A 12 -8.43 -5.49 14.60
C CYS A 12 -9.06 -4.61 15.69
N SER A 13 -8.97 -3.29 15.58
CA SER A 13 -9.63 -2.35 16.51
C SER A 13 -10.68 -1.52 15.80
N ASN A 14 -11.72 -1.09 16.50
CA ASN A 14 -12.78 -0.25 15.93
C ASN A 14 -12.22 1.04 15.32
N ALA A 15 -11.25 1.68 15.99
CA ALA A 15 -10.59 2.88 15.47
C ALA A 15 -9.75 2.58 14.21
N GLY A 16 -9.07 1.44 14.16
CA GLY A 16 -8.31 1.01 12.98
C GLY A 16 -9.20 0.68 11.79
N LEU A 17 -10.32 -0.02 12.05
CA LEU A 17 -11.34 -0.34 11.06
C LEU A 17 -11.99 0.93 10.50
N ALA A 18 -12.46 1.83 11.35
CA ALA A 18 -13.09 3.09 10.95
C ALA A 18 -12.15 3.95 10.08
N ARG A 19 -10.88 4.08 10.50
CA ARG A 19 -9.86 4.80 9.72
C ARG A 19 -9.68 4.20 8.33
N ARG A 20 -9.65 2.87 8.23
CA ARG A 20 -9.45 2.19 6.96
C ARG A 20 -10.66 2.36 6.03
N LEU A 21 -11.87 2.16 6.54
CA LEU A 21 -13.09 2.34 5.75
C LEU A 21 -13.20 3.76 5.22
N GLY A 22 -12.94 4.77 6.07
CA GLY A 22 -12.93 6.17 5.66
C GLY A 22 -11.88 6.47 4.59
N PHE A 23 -10.65 5.94 4.73
CA PHE A 23 -9.62 6.09 3.71
C PHE A 23 -10.03 5.50 2.36
N TYR A 24 -10.60 4.28 2.36
CA TYR A 24 -11.05 3.63 1.13
C TYR A 24 -12.24 4.33 0.48
N GLU A 25 -13.16 4.87 1.27
CA GLU A 25 -14.27 5.69 0.74
C GLU A 25 -13.73 6.96 0.07
N VAL A 26 -12.91 7.74 0.79
CA VAL A 26 -12.44 9.06 0.33
C VAL A 26 -11.45 8.96 -0.83
N VAL A 27 -10.48 8.05 -0.75
CA VAL A 27 -9.42 7.93 -1.77
C VAL A 27 -9.80 6.96 -2.88
N GLY A 28 -10.52 5.90 -2.51
CA GLY A 28 -10.86 4.79 -3.40
C GLY A 28 -12.25 4.85 -4.02
N GLY A 29 -13.11 5.78 -3.57
CA GLY A 29 -14.50 5.90 -4.00
C GLY A 29 -15.43 4.80 -3.48
N SER A 30 -14.93 3.89 -2.65
CA SER A 30 -15.73 2.88 -1.97
C SER A 30 -14.98 2.26 -0.81
N TRP A 31 -15.61 2.20 0.35
CA TRP A 31 -15.11 1.47 1.53
C TRP A 31 -14.80 -0.01 1.24
N ARG A 32 -15.42 -0.60 0.20
CA ARG A 32 -15.21 -1.99 -0.21
C ARG A 32 -13.87 -2.24 -0.89
N LEU A 33 -13.19 -1.19 -1.35
CA LEU A 33 -11.92 -1.28 -2.09
C LEU A 33 -10.89 -2.16 -1.37
N GLY A 34 -10.86 -2.15 -0.03
CA GLY A 34 -9.95 -3.00 0.75
C GLY A 34 -10.09 -4.50 0.46
N PHE A 35 -11.30 -4.98 0.22
CA PHE A 35 -11.57 -6.39 -0.11
C PHE A 35 -11.15 -6.71 -1.54
N ASP A 36 -11.40 -5.80 -2.48
CA ASP A 36 -10.97 -5.95 -3.88
C ASP A 36 -9.45 -5.96 -4.02
N LEU A 37 -8.77 -5.09 -3.27
CA LEU A 37 -7.31 -5.04 -3.23
C LEU A 37 -6.71 -6.36 -2.73
N LEU A 38 -7.34 -7.02 -1.74
CA LEU A 38 -6.87 -8.31 -1.24
C LEU A 38 -6.91 -9.42 -2.31
N ARG A 39 -7.88 -9.37 -3.23
CA ARG A 39 -7.95 -10.27 -4.39
C ARG A 39 -6.90 -9.90 -5.43
N ARG A 40 -6.86 -8.63 -5.84
CA ARG A 40 -5.90 -8.11 -6.83
C ARG A 40 -4.44 -8.35 -6.44
N PHE A 41 -4.10 -8.25 -5.15
CA PHE A 41 -2.75 -8.55 -4.68
C PHE A 41 -2.31 -10.00 -4.92
N GLN A 42 -3.22 -10.95 -5.10
CA GLN A 42 -2.84 -12.32 -5.46
C GLN A 42 -2.53 -12.50 -6.94
N GLU A 43 -3.06 -11.61 -7.78
CA GLU A 43 -2.92 -11.66 -9.22
C GLU A 43 -1.58 -11.03 -9.67
N VAL A 44 -0.94 -10.24 -8.81
CA VAL A 44 0.33 -9.58 -9.09
C VAL A 44 1.45 -10.59 -9.30
N THR A 45 2.11 -10.49 -10.46
CA THR A 45 3.22 -11.35 -10.87
C THR A 45 4.60 -10.74 -10.57
N PRO A 46 5.66 -11.56 -10.46
CA PRO A 46 7.04 -11.07 -10.34
C PRO A 46 7.47 -10.18 -11.51
N GLU A 47 7.00 -10.47 -12.72
CA GLU A 47 7.29 -9.74 -13.96
C GLU A 47 6.73 -8.32 -13.91
N GLU A 48 5.49 -8.17 -13.46
CA GLU A 48 4.86 -6.86 -13.25
C GLU A 48 5.59 -6.07 -12.16
N ILE A 49 5.99 -6.71 -11.07
CA ILE A 49 6.80 -6.05 -10.02
C ILE A 49 8.11 -5.52 -10.62
N LYS A 50 8.83 -6.33 -11.39
CA LYS A 50 10.07 -5.91 -12.07
C LYS A 50 9.81 -4.75 -13.03
N ALA A 51 8.71 -4.78 -13.79
CA ALA A 51 8.35 -3.72 -14.72
C ALA A 51 8.03 -2.39 -14.00
N VAL A 52 7.23 -2.43 -12.93
CA VAL A 52 6.87 -1.26 -12.11
C VAL A 52 8.10 -0.68 -11.41
N ALA A 53 8.99 -1.53 -10.88
CA ALA A 53 10.24 -1.09 -10.28
C ALA A 53 11.11 -0.31 -11.29
N ARG A 54 11.30 -0.83 -12.50
CA ARG A 54 12.03 -0.11 -13.58
C ARG A 54 11.35 1.20 -13.99
N LYS A 55 10.02 1.26 -13.90
CA LYS A 55 9.26 2.47 -14.23
C LYS A 55 9.47 3.58 -13.20
N TYR A 56 9.35 3.28 -11.91
CA TYR A 56 9.27 4.32 -10.88
C TYR A 56 10.54 4.50 -10.04
N LEU A 57 11.35 3.46 -9.83
CA LEU A 57 12.59 3.53 -9.03
C LEU A 57 13.76 4.03 -9.88
N ARG A 58 13.62 5.25 -10.38
CA ARG A 58 14.64 5.95 -11.17
C ARG A 58 15.35 6.98 -10.32
N ARG A 59 16.64 7.23 -10.60
CA ARG A 59 17.42 8.26 -9.90
C ARG A 59 16.79 9.65 -10.02
N SER A 60 16.16 9.94 -11.16
CA SER A 60 15.42 11.19 -11.40
C SER A 60 14.23 11.39 -10.46
N ASN A 61 13.68 10.31 -9.89
CA ASN A 61 12.55 10.34 -8.96
C ASN A 61 13.00 10.19 -7.50
N ALA A 62 14.31 10.07 -7.25
CA ALA A 62 14.84 9.88 -5.92
C ALA A 62 15.06 11.23 -5.23
N THR A 63 14.43 11.42 -4.07
CA THR A 63 14.77 12.50 -3.14
C THR A 63 15.67 11.91 -2.06
N ILE A 64 16.87 12.47 -1.90
CA ILE A 64 17.88 11.96 -0.97
C ILE A 64 18.15 13.03 0.09
N VAL A 65 17.98 12.67 1.35
CA VAL A 65 18.25 13.53 2.50
C VAL A 65 19.32 12.86 3.34
N TRP A 66 20.39 13.60 3.64
CA TRP A 66 21.41 13.22 4.60
C TRP A 66 21.37 14.23 5.74
N MET A 67 21.58 13.74 6.95
CA MET A 67 21.60 14.59 8.14
C MET A 67 22.92 14.35 8.85
N GLU A 68 23.66 15.43 9.07
CA GLU A 68 24.95 15.39 9.75
C GLU A 68 24.78 16.00 11.14
N ARG A 69 25.22 15.25 12.15
CA ARG A 69 25.19 15.71 13.54
C ARG A 69 26.43 16.57 13.75
N ARG A 70 26.24 17.88 13.96
CA ARG A 70 27.26 18.74 14.56
C ARG A 70 27.26 18.57 16.07
#